data_AF-A0A2T9YZQ3-F1
#
_entry.id   AF-A0A2T9YZQ3-F1
#
_cell.length_a   1.000
_cell.length_b   1.000
_cell.length_c   1.000
_cell.angle_alpha   90.00
_cell.angle_beta   90.00
_cell.angle_gamma   90.00
#
_symmetry.space_group_name_H-M   'P 1'
#
loop_
_entity.id
_entity.type
_entity.pdbx_description
1 polymer ?
#
loop_
_entity_poly.entity_id
_entity_poly.type
_entity_poly.pdbx_seq_one_letter_code
_entity_poly.pdbx_strand_id
1 'polypeptide(L)'
;MLEIIHRYVEILDKYFGNVCELDLIFNFQKAYFILNELIMSGELQESSKKVILRVTLQQDEIEQLENSERGWGEINLDGVAKSAILSVKEFKQSFTR
;
A
#
# COMPACT_ATOMS: atom_id res chain seq x y z
N MET A 1 0.42 23.31 -5.43
CA MET A 1 0.71 22.51 -4.22
C MET A 1 -0.53 21.78 -3.69
N LEU A 2 -1.59 22.49 -3.27
CA LEU A 2 -2.79 21.88 -2.66
C LEU A 2 -3.47 20.83 -3.56
N GLU A 3 -3.51 21.08 -4.87
CA GLU A 3 -4.07 20.15 -5.86
C GLU A 3 -3.31 18.81 -5.90
N ILE A 4 -2.00 18.83 -5.70
CA ILE A 4 -1.16 17.64 -5.69
C ILE A 4 -1.45 16.82 -4.43
N ILE A 5 -1.56 17.48 -3.28
CA ILE A 5 -1.93 16.83 -2.02
C ILE A 5 -3.32 16.20 -2.13
N HIS A 6 -4.29 16.93 -2.67
CA HIS A 6 -5.63 16.41 -2.87
C HIS A 6 -5.64 15.19 -3.80
N ARG A 7 -4.88 15.25 -4.90
CA ARG A 7 -4.72 14.14 -5.83
C ARG A 7 -4.09 12.92 -5.18
N TYR A 8 -3.07 13.11 -4.35
CA TYR A 8 -2.44 12.03 -3.60
C TYR A 8 -3.44 11.33 -2.68
N VAL A 9 -4.22 12.08 -1.92
CA VAL A 9 -5.27 11.53 -1.03
C VAL A 9 -6.34 10.77 -1.83
N GLU A 10 -6.78 11.28 -2.98
CA GLU A 10 -7.75 10.55 -3.84
C GLU A 10 -7.20 9.23 -4.38
N ILE A 11 -5.89 9.15 -4.65
CA ILE A 11 -5.26 7.91 -5.12
C ILE A 11 -5.16 6.92 -3.96
N LEU A 12 -4.72 7.38 -2.79
CA LEU A 12 -4.65 6.56 -1.58
C LEU A 12 -6.02 5.99 -1.21
N ASP A 13 -7.07 6.81 -1.26
CA ASP A 13 -8.44 6.38 -0.96
C ASP A 13 -8.93 5.27 -1.91
N LYS A 14 -8.60 5.39 -3.20
CA LYS A 14 -8.91 4.36 -4.20
C LYS A 14 -8.10 3.09 -4.04
N TYR A 15 -6.84 3.20 -3.63
CA TYR A 15 -5.96 2.06 -3.43
C TYR A 15 -6.35 1.25 -2.19
N PHE A 16 -6.57 1.91 -1.04
CA PHE A 16 -6.90 1.26 0.22
C PHE A 16 -8.38 0.93 0.39
N GLY A 17 -9.27 1.59 -0.36
CA GLY A 17 -10.73 1.38 -0.29
C GLY A 17 -11.32 1.95 1.00
N ASN A 18 -11.41 3.29 1.07
CA ASN A 18 -11.66 4.09 2.28
C ASN A 18 -10.43 4.14 3.18
N VAL A 19 -9.45 4.97 2.78
CA VAL A 19 -8.18 5.08 3.51
C VAL A 19 -8.40 5.66 4.91
N CYS A 20 -7.72 5.08 5.91
CA CYS A 20 -7.59 5.68 7.24
C CYS A 20 -6.12 5.85 7.64
N GLU A 21 -5.87 6.59 8.72
CA GLU A 21 -4.53 6.84 9.24
C GLU A 21 -3.76 5.56 9.58
N LEU A 22 -4.45 4.51 10.06
CA LEU A 22 -3.82 3.23 10.35
C LEU A 22 -3.30 2.55 9.08
N ASP A 23 -3.97 2.72 7.94
CA ASP A 23 -3.49 2.17 6.66
C ASP A 23 -2.15 2.77 6.27
N LEU A 24 -2.00 4.08 6.49
CA LEU A 24 -0.76 4.81 6.21
C LEU A 24 0.35 4.41 7.19
N ILE A 25 0.01 4.17 8.47
CA ILE A 25 0.99 3.73 9.48
C ILE A 25 1.50 2.31 9.16
N PHE A 26 0.60 1.37 8.86
CA PHE A 26 0.98 -0.02 8.64
C PHE A 26 1.54 -0.28 7.23
N ASN A 27 1.15 0.49 6.23
CA ASN A 27 1.56 0.31 4.83
C ASN A 27 2.31 1.54 4.29
N PHE A 28 3.16 2.15 5.12
CA PHE A 28 3.88 3.38 4.74
C PHE A 28 4.70 3.19 3.45
N GLN A 29 5.28 2.01 3.24
CA GLN A 29 6.06 1.70 2.02
C GLN A 29 5.20 1.82 0.75
N LYS A 30 3.95 1.34 0.79
CA LYS A 30 3.00 1.44 -0.33
C LYS A 30 2.58 2.89 -0.57
N ALA A 31 2.35 3.64 0.51
CA ALA A 31 2.05 5.08 0.41
C ALA A 31 3.21 5.85 -0.24
N TYR A 32 4.46 5.59 0.15
CA TYR A 32 5.64 6.18 -0.50
C TYR A 32 5.79 5.78 -1.96
N PHE A 33 5.51 4.51 -2.29
CA PHE A 33 5.54 4.06 -3.67
C PHE A 33 4.54 4.86 -4.53
N ILE A 34 3.29 4.98 -4.07
CA ILE A 34 2.25 5.79 -4.73
C ILE A 34 2.69 7.26 -4.85
N LEU A 35 3.30 7.81 -3.81
CA LEU A 35 3.79 9.20 -3.83
C LEU A 35 4.88 9.40 -4.88
N ASN A 36 5.81 8.45 -5.02
CA ASN A 36 6.89 8.51 -6.01
C ASN A 36 6.36 8.41 -7.44
N GLU A 37 5.32 7.60 -7.68
CA GLU A 37 4.68 7.57 -8.99
C GLU A 37 3.98 8.89 -9.34
N LEU A 38 3.46 9.60 -8.33
CA LEU A 38 2.80 10.89 -8.52
C LEU A 38 3.79 12.05 -8.71
N ILE A 39 4.86 12.11 -7.91
CA ILE A 39 5.80 13.24 -7.84
C ILE A 39 7.22 12.70 -7.86
N MET A 40 8.07 13.32 -8.67
CA MET A 40 9.52 13.08 -8.63
C MET A 40 10.27 14.39 -8.74
N SER A 41 11.34 14.52 -7.94
CA SER A 41 12.15 15.74 -7.86
C SER A 41 11.35 17.03 -7.59
N GLY A 42 10.22 16.91 -6.89
CA GLY A 42 9.35 18.05 -6.55
C GLY A 42 8.36 18.44 -7.66
N GLU A 43 8.37 17.77 -8.80
CA GLU A 43 7.48 18.02 -9.93
C GLU A 43 6.50 16.87 -10.15
N LEU A 44 5.35 17.16 -10.77
CA LEU A 44 4.36 16.15 -11.10
C LEU A 44 4.93 15.19 -12.16
N GLN A 45 5.08 13.91 -11.81
CA GLN A 45 5.58 12.87 -12.71
C GLN A 45 4.43 12.28 -13.55
N GLU A 46 3.45 11.68 -12.88
CA GLU A 46 2.28 11.09 -13.52
C GLU A 46 1.01 11.83 -13.12
N SER A 47 0.24 12.28 -14.11
CA SER A 47 -0.99 13.04 -13.88
C SER A 47 -2.22 12.14 -13.78
N SER A 48 -2.14 10.94 -14.37
CA SER A 48 -3.23 9.99 -14.48
C SER A 48 -3.32 9.08 -13.26
N LYS A 49 -4.32 9.32 -12.41
CA LYS A 49 -4.66 8.45 -11.26
C LYS A 49 -4.81 6.98 -11.67
N LYS A 50 -5.33 6.71 -12.88
CA LYS A 50 -5.54 5.35 -13.39
C LYS A 50 -4.23 4.63 -13.70
N VAL A 51 -3.21 5.36 -14.15
CA VAL A 51 -1.89 4.78 -14.45
C VAL A 51 -1.17 4.46 -13.16
N ILE A 52 -1.14 5.40 -12.20
CA ILE A 52 -0.52 5.21 -10.89
C ILE A 52 -1.11 3.99 -10.17
N LEU A 53 -2.45 3.88 -10.13
CA LEU A 53 -3.12 2.72 -9.53
C LEU A 53 -2.76 1.41 -10.23
N ARG A 54 -2.69 1.39 -11.57
CA ARG A 54 -2.33 0.20 -12.33
C ARG A 54 -0.91 -0.27 -11.99
N VAL A 55 0.06 0.65 -12.02
CA VAL A 55 1.47 0.33 -11.74
C VAL A 55 1.64 -0.15 -10.29
N THR A 56 0.94 0.48 -9.34
CA THR A 56 0.96 0.06 -7.93
C THR A 56 0.41 -1.36 -7.75
N LEU A 57 -0.72 -1.69 -8.38
CA LEU A 57 -1.30 -3.03 -8.32
C LEU A 57 -0.40 -4.09 -8.99
N GLN A 58 0.24 -3.73 -10.10
CA GLN A 58 1.23 -4.62 -10.74
C GLN A 58 2.44 -4.87 -9.84
N GLN A 59 2.91 -3.85 -9.12
CA GLN A 59 3.98 -4.03 -8.15
C GLN A 59 3.54 -4.96 -7.00
N ASP A 60 2.31 -4.81 -6.50
CA ASP A 60 1.75 -5.70 -5.47
C ASP A 60 1.73 -7.16 -5.93
N GLU A 61 1.33 -7.42 -7.18
CA GLU A 61 1.34 -8.76 -7.78
C GLU A 61 2.77 -9.34 -7.84
N ILE A 62 3.74 -8.54 -8.28
CA ILE A 62 5.15 -8.97 -8.36
C ILE A 62 5.69 -9.28 -6.96
N GLU A 63 5.43 -8.44 -5.97
CA GLU A 63 5.88 -8.66 -4.60
C GLU A 63 5.26 -9.93 -4.00
N GLN A 64 4.00 -10.21 -4.28
CA GLN A 64 3.33 -11.45 -3.86
C GLN A 64 3.96 -12.68 -4.51
N LEU A 65 4.28 -12.60 -5.81
CA LEU A 65 4.98 -13.67 -6.53
C LEU A 65 6.37 -13.90 -5.94
N GLU A 66 7.17 -12.84 -5.77
CA GLU A 66 8.50 -12.93 -5.16
C GLU A 66 8.43 -13.51 -3.74
N ASN A 67 7.45 -13.09 -2.93
CA ASN A 67 7.28 -13.63 -1.58
C ASN A 67 6.82 -15.09 -1.58
N SER A 68 6.09 -15.53 -2.62
CA SER A 68 5.73 -16.93 -2.82
C SER A 68 6.91 -17.78 -3.33
N GLU A 69 7.78 -17.22 -4.16
CA GLU A 69 8.98 -17.88 -4.70
C GLU A 69 10.12 -17.95 -3.66
N ARG A 70 10.18 -16.99 -2.72
CA ARG A 70 11.05 -17.02 -1.54
C ARG A 70 10.59 -18.01 -0.46
N GLY A 71 9.71 -18.96 -0.82
CA GLY A 71 9.16 -19.99 0.04
C GLY A 71 10.18 -20.50 1.06
N TRP A 72 9.85 -20.29 2.33
CA TRP A 72 10.63 -20.69 3.49
C TRP A 72 10.78 -22.20 3.54
N GLY A 73 11.88 -22.70 2.99
CA GLY A 73 12.30 -24.08 3.17
C GLY A 73 12.61 -24.45 4.62
N GLU A 74 12.80 -23.50 5.56
CA GLU A 74 13.34 -23.87 6.89
C GLU A 74 12.94 -23.04 8.14
N ILE A 75 12.17 -21.94 8.07
CA ILE A 75 11.79 -21.22 9.32
C ILE A 75 10.34 -20.73 9.28
N ASN A 76 9.57 -21.02 10.33
CA ASN A 76 8.16 -20.72 10.52
C ASN A 76 7.89 -19.22 10.80
N LEU A 77 8.51 -18.32 10.04
CA LEU A 77 8.35 -16.87 10.15
C LEU A 77 7.09 -16.38 9.41
N ASP A 78 6.67 -17.07 8.34
CA ASP A 78 5.41 -16.80 7.64
C ASP A 78 4.17 -16.96 8.53
N GLY A 79 4.18 -17.98 9.41
CA GLY A 79 3.09 -18.24 10.34
C GLY A 79 2.95 -17.13 11.38
N VAL A 80 4.08 -16.63 11.89
CA VAL A 80 4.12 -15.52 12.86
C VAL A 80 3.67 -14.22 12.20
N ALA A 81 4.17 -13.91 11.00
CA ALA A 81 3.78 -12.70 10.26
C ALA A 81 2.29 -12.70 9.88
N LYS A 82 1.75 -13.84 9.39
CA LYS A 82 0.32 -13.96 9.07
C LYS A 82 -0.56 -13.84 10.31
N SER A 83 -0.15 -14.42 11.44
CA SER A 83 -0.87 -14.29 12.71
C SER A 83 -0.88 -12.83 13.21
N ALA A 84 0.26 -12.14 13.14
CA ALA A 84 0.36 -10.74 13.52
C ALA A 84 -0.50 -9.83 12.61
N ILE A 85 -0.47 -10.04 11.30
CA ILE A 85 -1.29 -9.28 10.33
C ILE A 85 -2.78 -9.56 10.55
N LEU A 86 -3.17 -10.80 10.85
CA LEU A 86 -4.56 -11.16 11.15
C LEU A 86 -5.05 -10.43 12.40
N SER A 87 -4.26 -10.40 13.48
CA SER A 87 -4.61 -9.63 14.67
C SER A 87 -4.73 -8.14 14.41
N VAL A 88 -3.87 -7.56 13.56
CA VAL A 88 -4.00 -6.13 13.17
C VAL A 88 -5.26 -5.89 12.34
N LYS A 89 -5.64 -6.81 11.44
CA LYS A 89 -6.89 -6.73 10.66
C LYS A 89 -8.13 -6.83 11.53
N GLU A 90 -8.15 -7.77 12.48
CA GLU A 90 -9.23 -7.90 13.47
C GLU A 90 -9.32 -6.65 14.35
N PHE A 91 -8.16 -6.11 14.77
CA PHE A 91 -8.10 -4.87 15.52
C PHE A 91 -8.68 -3.69 14.71
N LYS A 92 -8.34 -3.57 13.42
CA LYS A 92 -8.90 -2.54 12.53
C LYS A 92 -10.43 -2.66 12.40
N GLN A 93 -10.96 -3.88 12.32
CA GLN A 93 -12.42 -4.10 12.31
C GLN A 93 -13.11 -3.62 13.58
N SER A 94 -12.42 -3.65 14.73
CA SER A 94 -12.99 -3.15 15.99
C SER A 94 -13.16 -1.62 16.03
N PHE A 95 -12.44 -0.87 15.19
CA PHE A 95 -12.55 0.60 15.10
C PHE A 95 -13.56 1.07 14.05
N THR A 96 -14.10 0.15 13.23
CA THR A 96 -15.06 0.46 12.16
C THR A 96 -16.52 0.20 12.62
N ARG A 97 -16.76 0.05 13.93
CA ARG A 97 -18.07 -0.26 14.53
C ARG A 97 -18.55 0.86 15.44
#